data_AF-A0A9D1WAX9-F1
#
_entry.id   AF-A0A9D1WAX9-F1
#
_cell.length_a   1.000
_cell.length_b   1.000
_cell.length_c   1.000
_cell.angle_alpha   90.00
_cell.angle_beta   90.00
_cell.angle_gamma   90.00
#
_symmetry.space_group_name_H-M   'P 1'
#
loop_
_entity.id
_entity.type
_entity.pdbx_description
1 polymer ?
#
loop_
_entity_poly.entity_id
_entity_poly.type
_entity_poly.pdbx_seq_one_letter_code
_entity_poly.pdbx_strand_id
1 'polypeptide(L)'
;MMIEKIFNDYYEALCLYAFKLTKDRSLSEDVVQDAFFILFKNEQIVQLDVEEVVSYLYGTVRNMCLNQFRREKVIERYWQKVSYTDKVDAKFDMDIIYSEVLTSIYNIIESMPEGCAKVFRLGYLEGLTNKEVAEKLNISTNTVKTQKRRGMIILRENLNPEFLPLVLYFIFN
;
A
#
# COMPACT_ATOMS: atom_id res chain seq x y z
N MET A 1 -10.20 -5.68 -19.45
CA MET A 1 -10.87 -4.37 -19.26
C MET A 1 -11.12 -4.04 -17.78
N MET A 2 -11.86 -4.84 -16.99
CA MET A 2 -12.07 -4.54 -15.55
C MET A 2 -10.81 -4.79 -14.69
N ILE A 3 -10.20 -5.97 -14.76
CA ILE A 3 -8.99 -6.29 -13.97
C ILE A 3 -7.82 -5.39 -14.34
N GLU A 4 -7.63 -5.10 -15.62
CA GLU A 4 -6.58 -4.19 -16.11
C GLU A 4 -6.74 -2.78 -15.54
N LYS A 5 -7.98 -2.29 -15.44
CA LYS A 5 -8.27 -1.02 -14.78
C LYS A 5 -7.95 -1.08 -13.28
N ILE A 6 -8.39 -2.13 -12.58
CA ILE A 6 -8.08 -2.32 -11.16
C ILE A 6 -6.56 -2.44 -10.93
N PHE A 7 -5.83 -3.10 -11.83
CA PHE A 7 -4.38 -3.17 -11.77
C PHE A 7 -3.76 -1.79 -11.88
N ASN A 8 -4.11 -1.02 -12.91
CA ASN A 8 -3.56 0.32 -13.10
C ASN A 8 -3.90 1.28 -11.95
N ASP A 9 -5.11 1.18 -11.40
CA ASP A 9 -5.60 2.08 -10.37
C ASP A 9 -5.09 1.71 -8.95
N TYR A 10 -4.83 0.42 -8.66
CA TYR A 10 -4.58 -0.06 -7.30
C TYR A 10 -3.23 -0.76 -7.09
N TYR A 11 -2.46 -1.10 -8.13
CA TYR A 11 -1.19 -1.82 -7.98
C TYR A 11 -0.20 -1.10 -7.06
N GLU A 12 0.02 0.20 -7.30
CA GLU A 12 0.93 1.01 -6.48
C GLU A 12 0.46 1.15 -5.03
N ALA A 13 -0.86 1.30 -4.80
CA ALA A 13 -1.44 1.40 -3.47
C ALA A 13 -1.32 0.07 -2.68
N LEU A 14 -1.47 -1.07 -3.36
CA LEU A 14 -1.27 -2.40 -2.79
C LEU A 14 0.22 -2.67 -2.51
N CYS A 15 1.13 -2.23 -3.38
CA CYS A 15 2.58 -2.32 -3.16
C CYS A 15 3.02 -1.50 -1.94
N LEU A 16 2.47 -0.30 -1.77
CA LEU A 16 2.70 0.52 -0.57
C LEU A 16 2.21 -0.18 0.70
N TYR A 17 1.00 -0.75 0.64
CA TYR A 17 0.41 -1.47 1.75
C TYR A 17 1.26 -2.69 2.15
N ALA A 18 1.67 -3.49 1.16
CA ALA A 18 2.58 -4.62 1.35
C ALA A 18 3.92 -4.15 1.94
N PHE A 19 4.52 -3.07 1.43
CA PHE A 19 5.79 -2.53 1.92
C PHE A 19 5.71 -2.06 3.36
N LYS A 20 4.59 -1.47 3.79
CA LYS A 20 4.39 -1.10 5.18
C LYS A 20 4.36 -2.30 6.12
N LEU A 21 3.87 -3.44 5.63
CA LEU A 21 3.90 -4.70 6.36
C LEU A 21 5.31 -5.31 6.32
N THR A 22 5.88 -5.55 5.14
CA THR A 22 7.11 -6.32 4.88
C THR A 22 8.40 -5.55 5.16
N LYS A 23 8.39 -4.23 4.98
CA LYS A 23 9.57 -3.34 4.91
C LYS A 23 10.60 -3.77 3.84
N ASP A 24 10.17 -4.58 2.87
CA ASP A 24 10.97 -5.05 1.73
C ASP A 24 10.23 -4.77 0.43
N ARG A 25 10.84 -3.95 -0.44
CA ARG A 25 10.23 -3.51 -1.69
C ARG A 25 10.06 -4.65 -2.69
N SER A 26 11.11 -5.47 -2.88
CA SER A 26 11.07 -6.56 -3.86
C SER A 26 9.98 -7.55 -3.47
N LEU A 27 9.93 -7.91 -2.19
CA LEU A 27 8.91 -8.80 -1.67
C LEU A 27 7.50 -8.21 -1.78
N SER A 28 7.36 -6.89 -1.67
CA SER A 28 6.07 -6.22 -1.79
C SER A 28 5.53 -6.28 -3.21
N GLU A 29 6.37 -5.99 -4.20
CA GLU A 29 6.03 -6.09 -5.62
C GLU A 29 5.65 -7.53 -5.98
N ASP A 30 6.44 -8.51 -5.53
CA ASP A 30 6.17 -9.94 -5.77
C ASP A 30 4.83 -10.39 -5.17
N VAL A 31 4.55 -10.01 -3.92
CA VAL A 31 3.29 -10.37 -3.24
C VAL A 31 2.08 -9.79 -3.98
N VAL A 32 2.18 -8.54 -4.43
CA VAL A 32 1.07 -7.89 -5.13
C VAL A 32 0.86 -8.50 -6.51
N GLN A 33 1.93 -8.81 -7.25
CA GLN A 33 1.85 -9.52 -8.53
C GLN A 33 1.18 -10.89 -8.37
N ASP A 34 1.58 -11.66 -7.36
CA ASP A 34 0.96 -12.95 -7.06
C ASP A 34 -0.52 -12.80 -6.69
N ALA A 35 -0.90 -11.76 -5.93
CA ALA A 35 -2.29 -11.49 -5.58
C ALA A 35 -3.15 -11.20 -6.82
N PHE A 36 -2.66 -10.39 -7.75
CA PHE A 36 -3.33 -10.14 -9.04
C PHE A 36 -3.40 -11.41 -9.90
N PHE A 37 -2.38 -12.25 -9.88
CA PHE A 37 -2.39 -13.54 -10.58
C PHE A 37 -3.43 -14.51 -10.01
N ILE A 38 -3.58 -14.56 -8.69
CA ILE A 38 -4.63 -15.34 -8.02
C ILE A 38 -6.01 -14.81 -8.41
N LEU A 39 -6.21 -13.48 -8.37
CA LEU A 39 -7.46 -12.84 -8.80
C LEU A 39 -7.80 -13.22 -10.25
N PHE A 40 -6.82 -13.14 -11.15
CA PHE A 40 -7.02 -13.46 -12.57
C PHE A 40 -7.44 -14.91 -12.80
N LYS A 41 -7.00 -15.85 -11.96
CA LYS A 41 -7.37 -17.27 -12.03
C LYS A 41 -8.72 -17.59 -11.41
N ASN A 42 -9.32 -16.66 -10.66
CA ASN A 42 -10.51 -16.93 -9.87
C ASN A 42 -11.74 -16.29 -10.51
N GLU A 43 -12.31 -16.96 -11.51
CA GLU A 43 -13.41 -16.46 -12.35
C GLU A 43 -14.64 -15.99 -11.57
N GLN A 44 -14.87 -16.54 -10.37
CA GLN A 44 -15.98 -16.14 -9.49
C GLN A 44 -15.79 -14.76 -8.87
N ILE A 45 -14.55 -14.36 -8.59
CA ILE A 45 -14.22 -13.07 -7.99
C ILE A 45 -14.23 -11.96 -9.06
N VAL A 46 -13.89 -12.31 -10.29
CA VAL A 46 -13.89 -11.38 -11.43
C VAL A 46 -15.31 -10.87 -11.78
N GLN A 47 -16.36 -11.55 -11.30
CA GLN A 47 -17.76 -11.17 -11.49
C GLN A 47 -18.31 -10.24 -10.39
N LEU A 48 -17.54 -9.99 -9.33
CA LEU A 48 -17.90 -9.11 -8.23
C LEU A 48 -17.75 -7.62 -8.62
N ASP A 49 -18.34 -6.73 -7.82
CA ASP A 49 -18.18 -5.29 -8.01
C ASP A 49 -16.75 -4.84 -7.69
N VAL A 50 -16.34 -3.68 -8.24
CA VAL A 50 -14.95 -3.16 -8.12
C VAL A 50 -14.51 -3.06 -6.66
N GLU A 51 -15.39 -2.59 -5.77
CA GLU A 51 -15.10 -2.44 -4.34
C GLU A 51 -14.82 -3.79 -3.65
N GLU A 52 -15.60 -4.82 -4.00
CA GLU A 52 -15.43 -6.18 -3.46
C GLU A 52 -14.14 -6.82 -3.98
N VAL A 53 -13.78 -6.61 -5.24
CA VAL A 53 -12.52 -7.08 -5.82
C VAL A 53 -11.32 -6.41 -5.17
N VAL A 54 -11.40 -5.11 -4.93
CA VAL A 54 -10.34 -4.33 -4.27
C VAL A 54 -10.18 -4.81 -2.82
N SER A 55 -11.27 -4.96 -2.08
CA SER A 55 -11.27 -5.52 -0.72
C SER A 55 -10.59 -6.89 -0.67
N TYR A 56 -10.96 -7.78 -1.60
CA TYR A 56 -10.35 -9.09 -1.74
C TYR A 56 -8.83 -9.01 -1.98
N LEU A 57 -8.36 -8.11 -2.85
CA LEU A 57 -6.93 -7.90 -3.11
C LEU A 57 -6.18 -7.46 -1.86
N TYR A 58 -6.71 -6.49 -1.10
CA TYR A 58 -6.09 -6.04 0.15
C TYR A 58 -5.99 -7.15 1.19
N GLY A 59 -7.07 -7.92 1.39
CA GLY A 59 -7.07 -9.08 2.27
C GLY A 59 -6.07 -10.15 1.84
N THR A 60 -5.98 -10.41 0.53
CA THR A 60 -5.03 -11.37 -0.06
C THR A 60 -3.59 -10.95 0.16
N VAL A 61 -3.23 -9.71 -0.20
CA VAL A 61 -1.90 -9.13 0.01
C VAL A 61 -1.51 -9.16 1.49
N ARG A 62 -2.42 -8.72 2.37
CA ARG A 62 -2.22 -8.77 3.83
C ARG A 62 -1.87 -10.17 4.31
N ASN A 63 -2.64 -11.17 3.89
CA ASN A 63 -2.45 -12.57 4.29
C ASN A 63 -1.13 -13.13 3.73
N MET A 64 -0.76 -12.78 2.50
CA MET A 64 0.50 -13.19 1.89
C MET A 64 1.71 -12.57 2.60
N CYS A 65 1.69 -11.26 2.90
CA CYS A 65 2.72 -10.61 3.71
C CYS A 65 2.85 -11.25 5.09
N LEU A 66 1.73 -11.47 5.79
CA LEU A 66 1.74 -12.12 7.11
C LEU A 66 2.19 -13.57 7.04
N ASN A 67 1.87 -14.29 5.96
CA ASN A 67 2.35 -15.65 5.74
C ASN A 67 3.85 -15.67 5.48
N GLN A 68 4.41 -14.64 4.85
CA GLN A 68 5.85 -14.53 4.70
C GLN A 68 6.55 -14.28 6.04
N PHE A 69 6.04 -13.36 6.87
CA PHE A 69 6.52 -13.18 8.25
C PHE A 69 6.35 -14.42 9.10
N ARG A 70 5.23 -15.14 8.91
CA ARG A 70 5.03 -16.44 9.52
C ARG A 70 6.02 -17.43 8.97
N ARG A 71 6.37 -17.47 7.69
CA ARG A 71 7.38 -18.37 7.12
C ARG A 71 8.78 -18.04 7.63
N GLU A 72 9.15 -16.79 7.81
CA GLU A 72 10.41 -16.40 8.46
C GLU A 72 10.43 -16.84 9.92
N LYS A 73 9.35 -16.55 10.68
CA LYS A 73 9.18 -17.02 12.06
C LYS A 73 8.90 -18.51 12.17
N VAL A 74 8.46 -19.20 11.12
CA VAL A 74 8.18 -20.63 11.05
C VAL A 74 9.38 -21.35 10.51
N ILE A 75 10.34 -20.72 9.83
CA ILE A 75 11.69 -21.25 9.66
C ILE A 75 12.42 -21.19 11.01
N GLU A 76 12.26 -20.09 11.76
CA GLU A 76 12.71 -19.99 13.16
C GLU A 76 11.96 -20.98 14.10
N ARG A 77 10.65 -21.15 13.91
CA ARG A 77 9.78 -22.11 14.61
C ARG A 77 9.56 -23.43 13.87
N TYR A 78 10.35 -23.81 12.87
CA TYR A 78 10.23 -25.16 12.27
C TYR A 78 10.83 -26.19 13.23
N TRP A 79 11.39 -25.70 14.34
CA TRP A 79 11.57 -26.41 15.60
C TRP A 79 10.25 -26.74 16.34
N GLN A 80 9.10 -26.09 16.06
CA GLN A 80 7.80 -26.33 16.72
C GLN A 80 6.54 -25.95 15.88
N LYS A 81 6.02 -26.94 15.13
CA LYS A 81 4.60 -27.29 14.81
C LYS A 81 3.49 -26.22 14.54
N VAL A 82 2.95 -26.30 13.30
CA VAL A 82 1.52 -26.53 12.89
C VAL A 82 0.44 -25.40 12.88
N SER A 83 -0.23 -25.35 11.71
CA SER A 83 -1.60 -24.95 11.30
C SER A 83 -2.11 -23.51 11.21
N TYR A 84 -2.76 -23.25 10.07
CA TYR A 84 -3.48 -22.05 9.64
C TYR A 84 -5.01 -22.30 9.73
N THR A 85 -5.78 -21.34 10.24
CA THR A 85 -7.25 -21.36 10.23
C THR A 85 -7.82 -19.99 9.85
N ASP A 86 -8.78 -20.01 8.93
CA ASP A 86 -9.50 -18.86 8.38
C ASP A 86 -10.54 -18.29 9.36
N LYS A 87 -10.60 -16.95 9.44
CA LYS A 87 -11.74 -16.16 9.95
C LYS A 87 -11.79 -14.84 9.19
N VAL A 88 -12.81 -14.66 8.35
CA VAL A 88 -12.91 -13.59 7.33
C VAL A 88 -13.89 -12.47 7.72
N ASP A 89 -14.90 -12.70 8.56
CA ASP A 89 -16.06 -11.77 8.58
C ASP A 89 -15.88 -10.44 9.34
N ALA A 90 -15.14 -10.37 10.45
CA ALA A 90 -14.93 -9.10 11.17
C ALA A 90 -13.74 -8.27 10.65
N LYS A 91 -13.03 -8.81 9.66
CA LYS A 91 -11.77 -8.26 9.13
C LYS A 91 -11.96 -7.54 7.80
N PHE A 92 -13.03 -7.92 7.09
CA PHE A 92 -13.45 -7.40 5.80
C PHE A 92 -13.72 -5.88 5.87
N ASP A 93 -14.44 -5.40 6.89
CA ASP A 93 -14.77 -3.97 7.03
C ASP A 93 -13.54 -3.08 7.24
N MET A 94 -12.55 -3.55 8.01
CA MET A 94 -11.31 -2.80 8.23
C MET A 94 -10.43 -2.80 6.96
N ASP A 95 -10.34 -3.91 6.24
CA ASP A 95 -9.55 -3.96 5.00
C ASP A 95 -10.19 -3.11 3.88
N ILE A 96 -11.53 -3.01 3.81
CA ILE A 96 -12.26 -2.07 2.93
C ILE A 96 -11.90 -0.63 3.27
N ILE A 97 -12.06 -0.22 4.54
CA ILE A 97 -11.75 1.16 4.97
C ILE A 97 -10.29 1.50 4.67
N TYR A 98 -9.36 0.56 4.91
CA TYR A 98 -7.95 0.78 4.60
C TYR A 98 -7.70 0.91 3.09
N SER A 99 -8.39 0.13 2.27
CA SER A 99 -8.27 0.20 0.80
C SER A 99 -8.74 1.54 0.25
N GLU A 100 -9.89 2.03 0.71
CA GLU A 100 -10.45 3.33 0.30
C GLU A 100 -9.53 4.46 0.72
N VAL A 101 -9.01 4.41 1.94
CA VAL A 101 -8.07 5.39 2.47
C VAL A 101 -6.79 5.43 1.65
N LEU A 102 -6.19 4.28 1.34
CA LEU A 102 -4.94 4.23 0.58
C LEU A 102 -5.12 4.65 -0.88
N THR A 103 -6.24 4.27 -1.48
CA THR A 103 -6.60 4.70 -2.85
C THR A 103 -6.83 6.20 -2.90
N SER A 104 -7.55 6.75 -1.90
CA SER A 104 -7.76 8.20 -1.77
C SER A 104 -6.43 8.95 -1.62
N ILE A 105 -5.53 8.46 -0.76
CA ILE A 105 -4.17 9.02 -0.59
C ILE A 105 -3.41 9.00 -1.92
N TYR A 106 -3.43 7.87 -2.63
CA TYR A 106 -2.74 7.74 -3.91
C TYR A 106 -3.26 8.73 -4.94
N ASN A 107 -4.58 8.83 -5.11
CA ASN A 107 -5.21 9.77 -6.03
C ASN A 107 -4.87 11.23 -5.68
N ILE A 108 -4.83 11.56 -4.39
CA ILE A 108 -4.41 12.90 -3.96
C ILE A 108 -2.94 13.14 -4.31
N ILE A 109 -2.05 12.17 -4.10
CA ILE A 109 -0.63 12.26 -4.50
C ILE A 109 -0.48 12.47 -6.01
N GLU A 110 -1.25 11.77 -6.85
CA GLU A 110 -1.24 11.95 -8.31
C GLU A 110 -1.73 13.34 -8.75
N SER A 111 -2.65 13.95 -7.99
CA SER A 111 -3.12 15.32 -8.24
C SER A 111 -2.16 16.43 -7.78
N MET A 112 -1.10 16.09 -7.03
CA MET A 112 -0.15 17.09 -6.55
C MET A 112 0.70 17.64 -7.72
N PRO A 113 1.23 18.88 -7.60
CA PRO A 113 2.22 19.39 -8.54
C PRO A 113 3.40 18.42 -8.67
N GLU A 114 3.90 18.21 -9.89
CA GLU A 114 4.84 17.13 -10.25
C GLU A 114 6.05 17.02 -9.30
N GLY A 115 6.67 18.15 -8.94
CA GLY A 115 7.80 18.18 -8.02
C GLY A 115 7.45 17.78 -6.58
N CYS A 116 6.21 18.00 -6.16
CA CYS A 116 5.68 17.58 -4.87
C CYS A 116 5.35 16.08 -4.88
N ALA A 117 4.67 15.61 -5.93
CA ALA A 117 4.33 14.19 -6.11
C ALA A 117 5.59 13.32 -6.13
N LYS A 118 6.63 13.70 -6.88
CA LYS A 118 7.91 12.96 -6.94
C LYS A 118 8.59 12.85 -5.57
N VAL A 119 8.67 13.96 -4.83
CA VAL A 119 9.27 13.96 -3.49
C VAL A 119 8.45 13.11 -2.52
N PHE A 120 7.12 13.14 -2.61
CA PHE A 120 6.25 12.30 -1.79
C PHE A 120 6.43 10.82 -2.11
N ARG A 121 6.43 10.45 -3.40
CA ARG A 121 6.63 9.06 -3.83
C ARG A 121 7.97 8.50 -3.35
N LEU A 122 9.06 9.20 -3.65
CA LEU A 122 10.39 8.75 -3.24
C LEU A 122 10.52 8.65 -1.72
N GLY A 123 9.97 9.61 -0.98
CA GLY A 123 10.09 9.66 0.47
C GLY A 123 9.18 8.68 1.21
N TYR A 124 8.00 8.37 0.68
CA TYR A 124 6.96 7.60 1.38
C TYR A 124 6.65 6.24 0.74
N LEU A 125 6.70 6.13 -0.60
CA LEU A 125 6.55 4.86 -1.30
C LEU A 125 7.87 4.09 -1.35
N GLU A 126 8.94 4.77 -1.75
CA GLU A 126 10.26 4.13 -1.89
C GLU A 126 11.08 4.14 -0.58
N GLY A 127 10.56 4.77 0.49
CA GLY A 127 11.20 4.80 1.81
C GLY A 127 12.51 5.60 1.88
N LEU A 128 12.83 6.40 0.86
CA LEU A 128 14.09 7.13 0.81
C LEU A 128 14.15 8.27 1.84
N THR A 129 15.32 8.43 2.44
CA THR A 129 15.62 9.55 3.34
C THR A 129 15.61 10.87 2.57
N ASN A 130 15.43 11.98 3.28
CA ASN A 130 15.44 13.30 2.66
C ASN A 130 16.76 13.61 1.90
N LYS A 131 17.87 12.98 2.30
CA LYS A 131 19.16 13.10 1.61
C LYS A 131 19.16 12.33 0.29
N GLU A 132 18.74 11.07 0.31
CA GLU A 132 18.65 10.23 -0.89
C GLU A 132 17.66 10.82 -1.91
N VAL A 133 16.52 11.37 -1.45
CA VAL A 133 15.58 12.07 -2.34
C VAL A 133 16.23 13.32 -2.96
N ALA A 134 16.98 14.09 -2.17
CA ALA A 134 17.66 15.29 -2.64
C ALA A 134 18.71 14.96 -3.71
N GLU A 135 19.49 13.91 -3.47
CA GLU A 135 20.50 13.39 -4.41
C GLU A 135 19.84 12.86 -5.69
N LYS A 136 18.82 12.00 -5.56
CA LYS A 136 18.13 11.38 -6.71
C LYS A 136 17.43 12.40 -7.61
N LEU A 137 16.91 13.49 -7.04
CA LEU A 137 16.25 14.56 -7.80
C LEU A 137 17.15 15.75 -8.13
N ASN A 138 18.42 15.73 -7.70
CA ASN A 138 19.36 16.83 -7.84
C ASN A 138 18.81 18.19 -7.33
N ILE A 139 18.22 18.17 -6.13
CA ILE A 139 17.65 19.36 -5.44
C ILE A 139 18.22 19.46 -4.03
N SER A 140 18.02 20.61 -3.36
CA SER A 140 18.45 20.74 -1.96
C SER A 140 17.57 19.94 -1.00
N THR A 141 18.14 19.47 0.11
CA THR A 141 17.37 18.83 1.20
C THR A 141 16.31 19.77 1.79
N ASN A 142 16.51 21.09 1.73
CA ASN A 142 15.52 22.09 2.10
C ASN A 142 14.36 22.13 1.10
N THR A 143 14.64 21.98 -0.20
CA THR A 143 13.60 21.84 -1.24
C THR A 143 12.77 20.59 -0.98
N VAL A 144 13.40 19.46 -0.63
CA VAL A 144 12.69 18.22 -0.25
C VAL A 144 11.75 18.46 0.93
N LYS A 145 12.22 19.10 2.01
CA LYS A 145 11.39 19.42 3.19
C LYS A 145 10.21 20.33 2.83
N THR A 146 10.44 21.35 2.00
CA THR A 146 9.39 22.27 1.55
C THR A 146 8.34 21.55 0.71
N GLN A 147 8.75 20.68 -0.22
CA GLN A 147 7.84 19.89 -1.03
C GLN A 147 7.06 18.87 -0.16
N LYS A 148 7.70 18.20 0.80
CA LYS A 148 6.99 17.33 1.78
C LYS A 148 5.97 18.12 2.61
N ARG A 149 6.31 19.34 3.03
CA ARG A 149 5.35 20.19 3.76
C ARG A 149 4.16 20.58 2.88
N ARG A 150 4.40 20.96 1.63
CA ARG A 150 3.34 21.30 0.66
C ARG A 150 2.44 20.11 0.37
N GLY A 151 3.01 18.93 0.10
CA GLY A 151 2.21 17.74 -0.16
C GLY A 151 1.38 17.31 1.05
N MET A 152 1.88 17.49 2.27
CA MET A 152 1.10 17.23 3.48
C MET A 152 -0.08 18.20 3.65
N ILE A 153 0.06 19.46 3.21
CA ILE A 153 -1.06 20.42 3.20
C ILE A 153 -2.11 19.99 2.18
N ILE A 154 -1.70 19.68 0.95
CA ILE A 154 -2.60 19.19 -0.11
C ILE A 154 -3.31 17.91 0.34
N LEU A 155 -2.58 16.97 0.93
CA LEU A 155 -3.13 15.74 1.48
C LEU A 155 -4.20 16.05 2.53
N ARG A 156 -3.93 16.97 3.46
CA ARG A 156 -4.89 17.34 4.51
C ARG A 156 -6.14 18.02 3.96
N GLU A 157 -6.00 18.84 2.93
CA GLU A 157 -7.12 19.61 2.36
C GLU A 157 -8.05 18.76 1.49
N ASN A 158 -7.54 17.66 0.91
CA ASN A 158 -8.29 16.84 -0.05
C ASN A 158 -8.68 15.45 0.49
N LEU A 159 -8.12 15.04 1.63
CA LEU A 159 -8.48 13.79 2.29
C LEU A 159 -9.70 14.00 3.19
N ASN A 160 -10.61 13.01 3.24
CA ASN A 160 -11.70 13.01 4.20
C ASN A 160 -11.13 13.16 5.65
N PRO A 161 -11.60 14.14 6.44
CA PRO A 161 -11.12 14.39 7.80
C PRO A 161 -11.14 13.17 8.71
N GLU A 162 -12.08 12.24 8.51
CA GLU A 162 -12.18 11.00 9.29
C GLU A 162 -10.99 10.06 9.10
N PHE A 163 -10.28 10.19 7.98
CA PHE A 163 -9.11 9.37 7.64
C PHE A 163 -7.78 10.00 8.06
N LEU A 164 -7.76 11.27 8.48
CA LEU A 164 -6.54 11.97 8.89
C LEU A 164 -5.75 11.24 10.02
N PRO A 165 -6.39 10.71 11.08
CA PRO A 165 -5.66 10.00 12.13
C PRO A 165 -4.96 8.74 11.63
N LEU A 166 -5.62 7.98 10.74
CA LEU A 166 -5.07 6.79 10.08
C LEU A 166 -3.87 7.16 9.21
N VAL A 167 -3.98 8.23 8.43
CA VAL A 167 -2.89 8.69 7.56
C VAL A 167 -1.69 9.19 8.34
N LEU A 168 -1.90 9.93 9.43
CA LEU A 168 -0.82 10.33 10.32
C LEU A 168 -0.14 9.10 10.94
N TYR A 169 -0.92 8.11 11.38
CA TYR A 169 -0.36 6.85 11.89
C TYR A 169 0.51 6.14 10.84
N PHE A 170 0.05 6.06 9.58
CA PHE A 170 0.80 5.47 8.47
C PHE A 170 2.04 6.25 8.05
N ILE A 171 2.05 7.57 8.19
CA ILE A 171 3.17 8.42 7.79
C ILE A 171 4.26 8.44 8.87
N PHE A 172 3.87 8.31 10.14
CA PHE A 172 4.78 8.40 11.29
C PHE A 172 5.19 7.04 11.90
N ASN A 173 4.65 5.90 11.43
CA ASN A 173 5.09 4.52 11.73
C ASN A 173 5.45 3.72 10.45
#